data_AF-A0A1M6JTU1-F1
#
_entry.id   AF-A0A1M6JTU1-F1
#
_cell.length_a   1.000
_cell.length_b   1.000
_cell.length_c   1.000
_cell.angle_alpha   90.00
_cell.angle_beta   90.00
_cell.angle_gamma   90.00
#
_symmetry.space_group_name_H-M   'P 1'
#
loop_
_entity.id
_entity.type
_entity.pdbx_description
1 polymer ?
#
loop_
_entity_poly.entity_id
_entity_poly.type
_entity_poly.pdbx_seq_one_letter_code
_entity_poly.pdbx_strand_id
1 'polypeptide(L)' 'MNLVNYEKTAVYAAFEMIKMEAKRYGVPVIGSEVIGLVPMKSLIDCAKYYLQIENFSMNQILEKRILD' A
#
# COMPACT_ATOMS: atom_id res chain seq x y z
N MET A 1 12.05 0.49 4.67
CA MET A 1 11.46 1.58 5.49
C MET A 1 10.72 0.96 6.68
N ASN A 2 10.58 1.67 7.80
CA ASN A 2 9.72 1.24 8.90
C ASN A 2 8.54 2.22 9.05
N LEU A 3 7.32 1.75 8.86
CA LEU A 3 6.10 2.56 8.96
C LEU A 3 5.45 2.32 10.32
N VAL A 4 5.69 3.24 11.25
CA VAL A 4 5.15 3.17 12.62
C VAL A 4 3.65 3.45 12.69
N ASN A 5 3.10 4.22 11.75
CA ASN A 5 1.67 4.48 11.64
C ASN A 5 1.26 4.57 10.16
N TYR A 6 0.74 3.45 9.64
CA TYR A 6 0.34 3.36 8.23
C TYR A 6 -0.95 4.13 7.90
N GLU A 7 -1.76 4.49 8.90
CA GLU A 7 -2.97 5.28 8.68
C GLU A 7 -2.65 6.76 8.49
N LYS A 8 -1.61 7.26 9.16
CA LYS A 8 -1.10 8.62 8.98
C LYS A 8 -0.23 8.73 7.73
N THR A 9 0.56 7.71 7.44
CA THR A 9 1.42 7.66 6.26
C THR A 9 1.16 6.35 5.53
N ALA A 10 0.30 6.41 4.52
CA ALA A 10 -0.08 5.25 3.73
C ALA A 10 1.14 4.59 3.07
N VAL A 11 1.12 3.26 2.99
CA VAL A 11 2.22 2.45 2.43
C VAL A 11 2.51 2.84 0.97
N TYR A 12 1.46 3.02 0.15
CA TYR A 12 1.63 3.44 -1.24
C TYR A 12 2.29 4.82 -1.33
N ALA A 13 1.94 5.76 -0.46
CA ALA A 13 2.45 7.13 -0.51
C ALA A 13 3.94 7.17 -0.15
N ALA A 14 4.34 6.41 0.88
CA ALA A 14 5.75 6.26 1.21
C ALA A 14 6.55 5.62 0.07
N PHE A 15 6.01 4.58 -0.57
CA PHE A 15 6.67 3.94 -1.70
C PHE A 15 6.76 4.83 -2.95
N GLU A 16 5.70 5.59 -3.28
CA GLU A 16 5.72 6.58 -4.36
C GLU A 16 6.75 7.67 -4.11
N MET A 17 6.87 8.15 -2.87
CA MET A 17 7.88 9.15 -2.51
C MET A 17 9.30 8.62 -2.74
N ILE A 18 9.57 7.36 -2.37
CA ILE A 18 10.86 6.70 -2.63
C ILE A 18 11.11 6.59 -4.14
N LYS A 19 10.12 6.16 -4.93
CA LYS A 19 10.25 6.07 -6.40
C LYS A 19 10.50 7.43 -7.03
N MET A 20 9.79 8.46 -6.60
CA MET A 20 9.97 9.83 -7.06
C MET A 20 11.38 10.33 -6.77
N GLU A 21 11.90 10.07 -5.57
CA GLU A 21 13.24 10.51 -5.18
C GLU A 21 14.32 9.73 -5.93
N ALA A 22 14.23 8.40 -6.00
CA ALA A 22 15.19 7.57 -6.75
C ALA A 22 15.26 7.96 -8.24
N LYS A 23 14.11 8.30 -8.85
CA LYS A 23 14.03 8.77 -10.23
C LYS A 23 14.85 10.04 -10.48
N ARG A 24 14.95 10.95 -9.50
CA ARG A 24 15.78 12.17 -9.62
C ARG A 24 17.26 11.87 -9.78
N TYR A 25 17.70 10.74 -9.24
CA TYR A 25 19.08 10.26 -9.32
C TYR A 25 19.30 9.24 -10.45
N GLY A 26 18.29 8.99 -11.29
CA GLY A 26 18.39 7.99 -12.36
C GLY A 26 18.47 6.55 -11.84
N VAL A 27 18.08 6.29 -10.59
CA VAL A 27 18.11 4.95 -9.99
C VAL A 27 16.74 4.30 -10.10
N PRO A 28 16.60 3.14 -10.77
CA PRO A 28 15.33 2.44 -10.87
C PRO A 28 15.01 1.68 -9.57
N VAL A 29 13.74 1.76 -9.14
CA VAL A 29 13.20 0.92 -8.06
C VAL A 29 12.52 -0.28 -8.71
N ILE A 30 13.11 -1.46 -8.57
CA ILE A 30 12.65 -2.69 -9.25
C ILE A 30 11.58 -3.48 -8.48
N GLY A 31 11.38 -3.16 -7.20
CA GLY A 31 10.42 -3.86 -6.35
C GLY A 31 10.51 -3.43 -4.89
N SER A 32 9.69 -4.06 -4.05
CA SER A 32 9.71 -3.93 -2.60
C SER A 32 9.33 -5.26 -1.95
N GLU A 33 9.67 -5.41 -0.68
CA GLU A 33 9.37 -6.61 0.11
C GLU A 33 8.67 -6.22 1.40
N VAL A 34 7.72 -7.05 1.81
CA VAL A 34 7.09 -6.97 3.13
C VAL A 34 7.83 -7.93 4.07
N ILE A 35 8.31 -7.40 5.20
CA ILE A 35 8.94 -8.20 6.24
C ILE A 35 7.91 -8.52 7.32
N GLY A 36 7.54 -9.80 7.46
CA GLY A 36 6.57 -10.28 8.43
C GLY A 36 5.12 -10.11 7.97
N LEU A 37 4.23 -9.74 8.91
CA LEU A 37 2.80 -9.54 8.65
C LEU A 37 2.50 -8.05 8.46
N VAL A 38 1.48 -7.76 7.66
CA VAL A 38 0.95 -6.40 7.47
C VAL A 38 -0.56 -6.36 7.68
N PRO A 39 -1.12 -5.23 8.17
CA PRO A 39 -2.56 -5.07 8.27
C PRO A 39 -3.23 -5.15 6.90
N MET A 40 -4.32 -5.90 6.77
CA MET A 40 -5.09 -6.03 5.52
C MET A 40 -5.48 -4.66 4.94
N LYS A 41 -5.94 -3.73 5.80
CA LYS A 41 -6.31 -2.36 5.40
C LYS A 41 -5.18 -1.65 4.64
N SER A 42 -3.92 -1.81 5.05
CA SER A 42 -2.78 -1.17 4.39
C SER A 42 -2.59 -1.63 2.94
N LEU A 43 -2.83 -2.92 2.66
CA LEU A 43 -2.78 -3.47 1.30
C LEU A 43 -3.96 -3.03 0.45
N ILE A 44 -5.14 -2.94 1.05
CA ILE A 44 -6.35 -2.46 0.37
C ILE A 44 -6.23 -0.98 0.02
N ASP A 45 -5.67 -0.16 0.90
CA ASP A 45 -5.43 1.26 0.62
C ASP A 45 -4.44 1.42 -0.55
N CYS A 46 -3.41 0.56 -0.64
CA CYS A 46 -2.54 0.49 -1.82
C CYS A 46 -3.35 0.11 -3.08
N ALA A 47 -4.16 -0.95 -3.01
CA ALA A 47 -4.97 -1.38 -4.15
C ALA A 47 -5.92 -0.27 -4.63
N LYS A 48 -6.59 0.43 -3.70
CA LYS A 48 -7.44 1.58 -4.02
C LYS A 48 -6.67 2.68 -4.73
N TYR A 49 -5.48 3.03 -4.24
CA TYR A 49 -4.66 4.09 -4.84
C TYR A 49 -4.22 3.73 -6.26
N TYR A 50 -3.67 2.53 -6.46
CA TYR A 50 -3.12 2.12 -7.75
C TYR A 50 -4.20 1.77 -8.78
N LEU A 51 -5.30 1.15 -8.36
CA LEU A 51 -6.37 0.71 -9.26
C LEU A 51 -7.48 1.76 -9.42
N GLN A 52 -7.47 2.82 -8.62
CA GLN A 52 -8.46 3.91 -8.66
C GLN A 52 -9.91 3.41 -8.54
N ILE A 53 -10.14 2.40 -7.69
CA ILE A 53 -11.45 1.77 -7.56
C ILE A 53 -12.43 2.72 -6.86
N GLU A 54 -13.44 3.16 -7.61
CA GLU A 54 -14.50 4.01 -7.08
C GLU A 54 -15.47 3.24 -6.19
N ASN A 55 -15.97 3.90 -5.15
CA ASN A 55 -16.99 3.38 -4.23
C ASN A 55 -16.65 2.01 -3.59
N PHE A 56 -15.36 1.68 -3.45
CA PHE A 56 -14.91 0.42 -2.89
C PHE A 56 -15.01 0.37 -1.36
N SER A 57 -15.74 -0.63 -0.86
CA SER A 57 -15.91 -0.92 0.57
C SER A 57 -15.12 -2.16 0.99
N MET A 58 -14.63 -2.16 2.24
CA MET A 58 -14.00 -3.33 2.85
C MET A 58 -14.92 -4.55 2.88
N ASN A 59 -16.24 -4.34 2.90
CA ASN A 59 -17.21 -5.44 2.90
C ASN A 59 -17.31 -6.15 1.54
N GLN A 60 -16.63 -5.68 0.51
CA GLN A 60 -16.55 -6.36 -0.79
C GLN A 60 -15.35 -7.31 -0.86
N ILE A 61 -14.50 -7.35 0.17
CA ILE A 61 -13.36 -8.27 0.27
C ILE A 61 -13.88 -9.64 0.71
N LEU A 62 -13.60 -10.66 -0.09
CA LEU A 62 -14.07 -12.02 0.14
C LEU A 62 -13.56 -12.59 1.46
N GLU A 63 -12.26 -12.46 1.73
CA GLU A 63 -11.61 -12.96 2.93
C GLU A 63 -12.22 -12.33 4.19
N LYS A 64 -12.54 -11.02 4.13
CA LYS A 64 -13.21 -10.34 5.23
C LYS A 64 -14.59 -10.96 5.50
N ARG A 65 -15.38 -11.20 4.46
CA ARG A 65 -16.72 -11.80 4.58
C ARG A 65 -16.73 -13.25 5.05
N ILE A 66 -15.67 -14.00 4.79
CA ILE A 66 -15.55 -15.40 5.23
C ILE A 66 -15.17 -15.47 6.71
N LEU A 67 -14.42 -14.48 7.20
CA LEU A 67 -13.98 -14.40 8.59
C LEU A 67 -15.01 -13.79 9.54
N ASP A 68 -15.91 -12.94 9.02
CA ASP A 68 -17.06 -12.37 9.72
C ASP A 68 -18.18 -13.42 9.93
#